data_AF-A0A3M5V0M5-F1
#
_entry.id   AF-A0A3M5V0M5-F1
#
_cell.length_a   1.000
_cell.length_b   1.000
_cell.length_c   1.000
_cell.angle_alpha   90.00
_cell.angle_beta   90.00
_cell.angle_gamma   90.00
#
_symmetry.space_group_name_H-M   'P 1'
#
loop_
_entity.id
_entity.type
_entity.pdbx_description
1 polymer ?
#
loop_
_entity_poly.entity_id
_entity_poly.type
_entity_poly.pdbx_seq_one_letter_code
_entity_poly.pdbx_strand_id
1 'polypeptide(L)' 'MIHRAYFGPAKSDEVLKGMDGREMIMVLGLAVLLVVLGVFPQPFLDTSAATMHGVQQWLGTAFTQLASAR' A
#
# COMPACT_ATOMS: atom_id res chain seq x y z
N MET A 1 3.59 15.36 9.46
CA MET A 1 3.30 14.64 10.73
C MET A 1 4.57 14.18 11.45
N ILE A 2 5.52 13.49 10.78
CA ILE A 2 6.78 13.01 11.39
C ILE A 2 7.58 14.10 12.12
N HIS A 3 7.80 15.26 11.48
CA HIS A 3 8.55 16.37 12.09
C HIS A 3 7.92 16.87 13.40
N ARG A 4 6.59 16.95 13.47
CA ARG A 4 5.87 17.38 14.67
C ARG A 4 5.89 16.32 15.78
N ALA A 5 5.94 15.04 15.43
CA ALA A 5 5.84 13.94 16.38
C ALA A 5 7.18 13.61 17.04
N TYR A 6 8.29 13.67 16.29
CA TYR A 6 9.60 13.19 16.75
C TYR A 6 10.66 14.30 16.90
N PHE A 7 10.43 15.50 16.38
CA PHE A 7 11.42 16.57 16.36
C PHE A 7 10.93 17.81 17.12
N GLY A 8 11.85 18.52 17.77
CA GLY A 8 11.57 19.67 18.63
C GLY A 8 12.06 19.47 20.06
N PRO A 9 11.85 20.46 20.95
CA PRO A 9 12.23 20.33 22.35
C PRO A 9 11.46 19.20 23.03
N ALA A 10 12.15 18.44 23.89
CA ALA A 10 11.53 17.37 24.66
C ALA A 10 10.42 17.93 25.55
N LYS A 11 9.25 17.29 25.55
CA LYS A 11 8.12 17.68 26.39
C LYS A 11 8.23 17.14 27.82
N SER A 12 8.95 16.04 28.01
CA SER A 12 9.23 15.37 29.28
C SER A 12 10.50 14.54 29.13
N ASP A 13 11.25 14.38 30.21
CA ASP A 13 12.42 13.49 30.30
C ASP A 13 12.03 12.07 30.74
N GLU A 14 10.75 11.83 31.03
CA GLU A 14 10.25 10.51 31.42
C GLU A 14 10.31 9.54 30.23
N VAL A 15 10.96 8.39 30.44
CA VAL A 15 11.10 7.36 29.42
C VAL A 15 9.76 6.67 29.20
N LEU A 16 9.23 6.81 27.99
CA LEU A 16 8.02 6.10 27.57
C LEU A 16 8.28 4.59 27.52
N LYS A 17 7.25 3.81 27.84
CA LYS A 17 7.29 2.35 27.72
C LYS A 17 7.64 1.98 26.27
N GLY A 18 8.63 1.10 26.12
CA GLY A 18 9.02 0.57 24.82
C GLY A 18 7.90 -0.26 24.17
N MET A 19 8.03 -0.43 22.86
CA MET A 19 7.13 -1.22 22.04
C MET A 19 7.17 -2.69 22.47
N ASP A 20 6.00 -3.33 22.58
CA ASP A 20 5.92 -4.75 22.93
C ASP A 20 6.27 -5.65 21.73
N GLY A 21 6.51 -6.94 21.97
CA GLY A 21 6.93 -7.87 20.92
C GLY A 21 5.90 -8.04 19.80
N ARG A 22 4.60 -7.91 20.11
CA ARG A 22 3.52 -8.01 19.12
C ARG A 22 3.52 -6.79 18.21
N GLU A 23 3.64 -5.60 18.79
CA GLU A 23 3.74 -4.35 18.06
C GLU A 23 4.98 -4.34 17.14
N MET A 24 6.11 -4.83 17.62
CA MET A 24 7.34 -4.96 16.83
C MET A 24 7.17 -5.89 15.62
N ILE A 25 6.60 -7.09 15.83
CA ILE A 25 6.39 -8.05 14.74
C ILE A 25 5.43 -7.49 13.69
N MET A 26 4.35 -6.81 14.10
CA MET A 26 3.40 -6.21 13.15
C MET A 26 4.06 -5.11 12.31
N VAL A 27 4.80 -4.18 12.93
CA VAL A 27 5.43 -3.07 12.21
C VAL A 27 6.53 -3.57 11.28
N LEU A 28 7.38 -4.49 11.74
CA LEU A 28 8.42 -5.08 10.90
C LEU A 28 7.83 -5.94 9.77
N GLY A 29 6.78 -6.71 10.05
CA GLY A 29 6.07 -7.48 9.04
C GLY A 29 5.50 -6.59 7.93
N LEU A 30 4.85 -5.48 8.29
CA LEU A 30 4.37 -4.49 7.33
C LEU A 30 5.52 -3.86 6.53
N ALA A 31 6.63 -3.51 7.18
CA ALA A 31 7.80 -2.95 6.51
C ALA A 31 8.38 -3.92 5.47
N VAL A 32 8.51 -5.21 5.82
CA VAL A 32 8.98 -6.24 4.88
C VAL A 32 8.02 -6.39 3.70
N LEU A 33 6.70 -6.45 3.94
CA LEU A 33 5.72 -6.53 2.87
C LEU A 33 5.80 -5.34 1.91
N LEU A 34 5.98 -4.13 2.43
CA LEU A 34 6.14 -2.92 1.60
C LEU A 34 7.43 -2.95 0.78
N VAL A 35 8.54 -3.41 1.36
CA VAL A 35 9.81 -3.55 0.62
C VAL A 35 9.69 -4.61 -0.46
N VAL A 36 9.12 -5.78 -0.15
CA VAL A 36 8.89 -6.85 -1.14
C VAL A 36 8.01 -6.35 -2.29
N LEU A 37 6.90 -5.67 -1.97
CA LEU A 37 6.01 -5.11 -2.98
C LEU A 37 6.71 -4.04 -3.83
N GLY A 38 7.53 -3.18 -3.21
CA GLY A 38 8.23 -2.09 -3.91
C GLY A 38 9.39 -2.58 -4.79
N VAL A 39 10.15 -3.58 -4.34
CA VAL A 39 11.30 -4.12 -5.08
C VAL A 39 10.87 -5.15 -6.12
N PHE A 40 9.88 -5.98 -5.79
CA PHE A 40 9.41 -7.07 -6.64
C PHE A 40 7.87 -7.08 -6.75
N PRO A 41 7.29 -6.14 -7.51
CA PRO A 41 5.83 -6.06 -7.66
C PRO A 41 5.24 -7.15 -8.56
N GLN A 42 6.06 -7.84 -9.36
CA GLN A 42 5.62 -8.74 -10.43
C GLN A 42 4.62 -9.82 -9.98
N PRO A 43 4.79 -10.54 -8.85
CA PRO A 43 3.83 -11.57 -8.44
C PRO A 43 2.42 -11.02 -8.20
N PHE A 44 2.32 -9.80 -7.67
CA PHE A 44 1.04 -9.14 -7.43
C PHE A 44 0.40 -8.70 -8.74
N LEU A 45 1.20 -8.15 -9.66
CA LEU A 45 0.74 -7.78 -11.00
C LEU A 45 0.24 -9.00 -11.77
N ASP A 46 1.03 -10.08 -11.80
CA ASP A 46 0.70 -11.35 -12.47
C ASP A 46 -0.58 -11.97 -11.90
N THR A 47 -0.74 -11.96 -10.57
CA THR A 47 -1.95 -12.46 -9.89
C THR A 47 -3.18 -11.66 -10.32
N SER A 48 -3.03 -10.34 -10.44
CA SER A 48 -4.14 -9.46 -10.83
C SER A 48 -4.37 -9.36 -12.34
N ALA A 49 -3.44 -9.85 -13.17
CA ALA A 49 -3.39 -9.57 -14.60
C ALA A 49 -4.66 -10.02 -15.33
N ALA A 50 -5.12 -11.26 -15.10
CA ALA A 50 -6.31 -11.80 -15.76
C ALA A 50 -7.57 -10.97 -15.46
N THR A 51 -7.75 -10.60 -14.19
CA THR A 51 -8.89 -9.77 -13.75
C THR A 51 -8.79 -8.37 -14.32
N MET A 52 -7.60 -7.75 -14.27
CA MET A 52 -7.39 -6.40 -14.83
C MET A 52 -7.66 -6.37 -16.33
N HIS A 53 -7.19 -7.35 -17.09
CA HIS A 53 -7.47 -7.46 -18.52
C HIS A 53 -8.96 -7.64 -18.81
N GLY A 54 -9.66 -8.48 -18.04
CA GLY A 54 -11.10 -8.67 -18.21
C GLY A 54 -11.89 -7.37 -17.98
N VAL A 55 -11.55 -6.62 -16.93
CA VAL A 55 -12.19 -5.32 -16.65
C VAL A 55 -11.87 -4.29 -17.74
N GLN A 56 -10.61 -4.22 -18.20
CA GLN A 56 -10.20 -3.32 -19.27
C GLN A 56 -10.93 -3.62 -20.59
N GLN A 57 -11.07 -4.90 -20.94
CA GLN A 57 -11.81 -5.32 -22.13
C GLN A 57 -13.28 -4.94 -22.03
N TRP A 58 -13.94 -5.28 -20.91
CA TRP A 58 -15.34 -4.93 -20.69
C TRP A 58 -15.56 -3.42 -20.79
N LEU A 59 -14.73 -2.62 -20.11
CA LEU A 59 -14.84 -1.17 -20.14
C LEU A 59 -14.63 -0.61 -21.56
N GLY A 60 -13.65 -1.11 -22.30
CA GLY A 60 -13.38 -0.72 -23.68
C GLY A 60 -14.54 -1.06 -24.63
N THR A 61 -15.16 -2.24 -24.48
CA THR A 61 -16.34 -2.61 -25.27
C THR A 61 -17.53 -1.72 -24.96
N ALA A 62 -17.80 -1.42 -23.68
CA ALA A 62 -18.88 -0.53 -23.27
C ALA A 62 -18.73 0.88 -23.87
N PHE A 63 -17.52 1.46 -23.84
CA PHE A 63 -17.27 2.76 -24.46
C PHE A 63 -17.42 2.73 -25.98
N THR A 64 -16.96 1.66 -26.64
CA THR A 64 -17.11 1.51 -28.09
C THR A 64 -18.59 1.44 -28.49
N GLN A 65 -19.40 0.67 -27.76
CA GLN A 65 -20.84 0.57 -27.98
C GLN A 65 -21.53 1.93 -27.78
N LEU A 66 -21.19 2.66 -26.72
CA LEU A 66 -21.72 4.00 -26.48
C LEU A 66 -21.37 4.98 -27.62
N ALA A 67 -20.13 4.93 -28.12
CA ALA A 67 -19.68 5.78 -29.22
C ALA A 67 -20.40 5.42 -30.53
N SER A 68 -20.68 4.14 -30.78
CA SER A 68 -21.41 3.68 -31.98
C SER A 68 -22.92 3.97 -31.95
N ALA A 69 -23.48 4.26 -30.78
CA ALA A 69 -24.90 4.58 -30.59
C ALA A 69 -25.22 6.08 -30.71
N ARG A 70 -24.20 6.93 -30.91
CA ARG A 70 -24.34 8.36 -31.21
C ARG A 70 -24.16 8.63 -32.70
#